data_AF-A0A7K2BY70-F1
#
_entry.id   AF-A0A7K2BY70-F1
#
_cell.length_a   1.000
_cell.length_b   1.000
_cell.length_c   1.000
_cell.angle_alpha   90.00
_cell.angle_beta   90.00
_cell.angle_gamma   90.00
#
_symmetry.space_group_name_H-M   'P 1'
#
loop_
_entity.id
_entity.type
_entity.pdbx_description
1 polymer ?
#
loop_
_entity_poly.entity_id
_entity_poly.type
_entity_poly.pdbx_seq_one_letter_code
_entity_poly.pdbx_strand_id
1 'polypeptide(L)'
;MTRAGFGGSSKPNEEIILEVDPGEQADALADWFQERWNHFRMDSHVSEEICQYAENWTSPHPQVQLITGRQIRRDLLGDYVSQPLTLEEYRQALIRCEELLRDEGRKWKILDPQCKSYMKAIAERGKLLQGNARWSELNSDSLRRLKGSNGSENQAWWGLTGRMGRTNWPAVLKSEEEIKGHLNTVRQAKEHEFPDVAVDAMRALMDIDYVGYGTATLLLTLARPDRLLSLNTASEKGYGKLSRMSYSTLGKPENYYKLLQWLYDLPWYKDAPPRDEGLLAIWKFRAALVDSFVYEPK
;
A
#
# COMPACT_ATOMS: atom_id res chain seq x y z
N MET A 1 -19.91 -3.94 -12.96
CA MET A 1 -20.03 -2.59 -13.54
C MET A 1 -18.65 -2.16 -14.03
N THR A 2 -18.41 -2.31 -15.31
CA THR A 2 -17.17 -1.96 -16.02
C THR A 2 -17.32 -0.54 -16.54
N ARG A 3 -16.38 0.37 -16.25
CA ARG A 3 -16.30 1.66 -16.92
C ARG A 3 -14.92 1.84 -17.56
N ALA A 4 -15.00 2.05 -18.87
CA ALA A 4 -13.95 2.28 -19.83
C ALA A 4 -13.37 3.70 -19.75
N GLY A 5 -12.16 3.86 -20.30
CA GLY A 5 -11.58 5.15 -20.67
C GLY A 5 -10.64 4.97 -21.85
N PHE A 6 -10.99 5.56 -22.99
CA PHE A 6 -10.26 5.52 -24.26
C PHE A 6 -9.42 6.78 -24.47
N GLY A 7 -8.28 6.61 -25.15
CA GLY A 7 -7.52 7.63 -25.87
C GLY A 7 -6.16 7.05 -26.28
N GLY A 8 -5.81 6.81 -27.54
CA GLY A 8 -6.54 7.00 -28.78
C GLY A 8 -6.01 6.08 -29.89
N SER A 9 -6.86 5.88 -30.90
CA SER A 9 -6.62 5.32 -32.24
C SER A 9 -6.40 3.82 -32.49
N SER A 10 -6.45 2.93 -31.51
CA SER A 10 -6.59 1.48 -31.79
C SER A 10 -7.40 0.79 -30.69
N LYS A 11 -8.39 -0.03 -31.07
CA LYS A 11 -9.19 -0.83 -30.13
C LYS A 11 -8.23 -1.76 -29.37
N PRO A 12 -8.24 -1.81 -28.03
CA PRO A 12 -7.57 -2.86 -27.29
C PRO A 12 -8.31 -4.18 -27.56
N ASN A 13 -7.60 -5.20 -28.07
CA ASN A 13 -8.16 -6.55 -28.14
C ASN A 13 -8.54 -6.99 -26.73
N GLU A 14 -9.80 -7.36 -26.54
CA GLU A 14 -10.29 -8.06 -25.34
C GLU A 14 -9.82 -9.52 -25.41
N GLU A 15 -8.53 -9.78 -25.28
CA GLU A 15 -8.04 -11.16 -25.19
C GLU A 15 -8.22 -11.68 -23.76
N ILE A 16 -9.23 -12.54 -23.59
CA ILE A 16 -9.34 -13.40 -22.42
C ILE A 16 -8.28 -14.50 -22.59
N ILE A 17 -7.14 -14.35 -21.91
CA ILE A 17 -6.15 -15.42 -21.80
C ILE A 17 -6.62 -16.36 -20.69
N LEU A 18 -7.18 -17.50 -21.08
CA LEU A 18 -7.46 -18.62 -20.19
C LEU A 18 -6.21 -19.51 -20.15
N GLU A 19 -5.40 -19.37 -19.11
CA GLU A 19 -4.33 -20.32 -18.81
C GLU A 19 -4.97 -21.57 -18.20
N VAL A 20 -4.96 -22.68 -18.94
CA VAL A 20 -5.43 -23.99 -18.46
C VAL A 20 -4.20 -24.90 -18.34
N ASP A 21 -4.03 -25.54 -17.19
CA ASP A 21 -2.95 -26.50 -16.98
C ASP A 21 -3.04 -27.65 -18.00
N PRO A 22 -1.91 -28.20 -18.48
CA PRO A 22 -1.91 -29.30 -19.44
C PRO A 22 -2.67 -30.51 -18.90
N GLY A 23 -3.64 -31.02 -19.68
CA GLY A 23 -4.43 -32.21 -19.32
C GLY A 23 -5.79 -32.25 -20.03
N GLU A 24 -6.65 -33.16 -19.57
CA GLU A 24 -7.95 -33.47 -20.19
C GLU A 24 -8.88 -32.25 -20.34
N GLN A 25 -8.72 -31.22 -19.48
CA GLN A 25 -9.47 -29.96 -19.58
C GLN A 25 -8.94 -29.03 -20.68
N ALA A 26 -7.64 -29.05 -20.97
CA ALA A 26 -7.05 -28.26 -22.05
C ALA A 26 -7.47 -28.80 -23.43
N ASP A 27 -7.49 -30.12 -23.59
CA ASP A 27 -7.94 -30.78 -24.82
C ASP A 27 -9.42 -30.50 -25.09
N ALA A 28 -10.28 -30.62 -24.07
CA ALA A 28 -11.71 -30.31 -24.19
C ALA A 28 -11.97 -28.83 -24.54
N LEU A 29 -11.16 -27.90 -24.01
CA LEU A 29 -11.27 -26.48 -24.34
C LEU A 29 -10.82 -26.18 -25.77
N ALA A 30 -9.75 -26.84 -26.22
CA ALA A 30 -9.25 -26.74 -27.59
C ALA A 30 -10.27 -27.27 -28.60
N ASP A 31 -10.87 -28.43 -28.32
CA ASP A 31 -11.93 -29.01 -29.15
C ASP A 31 -13.15 -28.10 -29.24
N TRP A 32 -13.60 -27.55 -28.10
CA TRP A 32 -14.70 -26.59 -28.06
C TRP A 32 -14.39 -25.33 -28.87
N PHE A 33 -13.17 -24.79 -28.73
CA PHE A 33 -12.75 -23.62 -29.49
C PHE A 33 -12.72 -23.91 -30.99
N GLN A 34 -12.16 -25.05 -31.40
CA GLN A 34 -12.09 -25.45 -32.80
C GLN A 34 -13.49 -25.66 -33.41
N GLU A 35 -14.41 -26.27 -32.66
CA GLU A 35 -15.80 -26.44 -33.08
C GLU A 35 -16.49 -25.08 -33.30
N ARG A 36 -16.30 -24.15 -32.37
CA ARG A 36 -16.86 -22.79 -32.46
C ARG A 36 -16.23 -21.99 -33.59
N TRP A 37 -14.92 -22.11 -33.76
CA TRP A 37 -14.15 -21.43 -34.80
C TRP A 37 -14.61 -21.88 -36.19
N ASN A 38 -14.78 -23.19 -36.40
CA ASN A 38 -15.26 -23.76 -37.66
C ASN A 38 -16.71 -23.38 -38.01
N HIS A 39 -17.49 -22.90 -37.03
CA HIS A 39 -18.87 -22.42 -37.26
C HIS A 39 -18.94 -21.01 -37.86
N PHE A 40 -17.86 -20.23 -37.76
CA PHE A 40 -17.80 -18.92 -38.41
C PHE A 40 -17.47 -19.12 -39.89
N ARG A 41 -18.44 -18.82 -40.77
CA ARG A 41 -18.15 -18.73 -42.21
C ARG A 41 -17.17 -17.58 -42.42
N MET A 42 -15.92 -17.92 -42.72
CA MET A 42 -14.92 -17.00 -43.20
C MET A 42 -15.36 -16.50 -44.58
N ASP A 43 -16.04 -15.37 -44.62
CA ASP A 43 -16.18 -14.67 -45.89
C ASP A 43 -14.84 -14.02 -46.28
N SER A 44 -14.75 -13.58 -47.52
CA SER A 44 -13.51 -12.99 -48.06
C SER A 44 -13.05 -11.77 -47.27
N HIS A 45 -13.97 -11.05 -46.62
CA HIS A 45 -13.65 -9.86 -45.84
C HIS A 45 -13.00 -10.23 -44.49
N VAL A 46 -13.55 -11.21 -43.77
CA VAL A 46 -12.95 -11.69 -42.51
C VAL A 46 -11.57 -12.30 -42.75
N SER A 47 -11.40 -13.02 -43.88
CA SER A 47 -10.10 -13.57 -44.25
C SER A 47 -9.05 -12.48 -44.51
N GLU A 48 -9.45 -11.37 -45.15
CA GLU A 48 -8.54 -10.25 -45.45
C GLU A 48 -8.15 -9.50 -44.17
N GLU A 49 -9.08 -9.29 -43.24
CA GLU A 49 -8.78 -8.69 -41.93
C GLU A 49 -7.83 -9.56 -41.09
N ILE A 50 -7.99 -10.89 -41.10
CA ILE A 50 -7.09 -11.82 -40.40
C ILE A 50 -5.69 -11.79 -41.03
N CYS A 51 -5.58 -11.78 -42.36
CA CYS A 51 -4.30 -11.65 -43.04
C CYS A 51 -3.61 -10.33 -42.70
N GLN A 52 -4.33 -9.20 -42.73
CA GLN A 52 -3.79 -7.90 -42.33
C GLN A 52 -3.37 -7.89 -40.86
N TYR A 53 -4.14 -8.52 -39.96
CA TYR A 53 -3.74 -8.65 -38.57
C TYR A 53 -2.44 -9.45 -38.43
N ALA A 54 -2.33 -10.61 -39.09
CA ALA A 54 -1.14 -11.46 -39.03
C ALA A 54 0.11 -10.78 -39.60
N GLU A 55 -0.02 -10.04 -40.70
CA GLU A 55 1.08 -9.29 -41.31
C GLU A 55 1.55 -8.13 -40.44
N ASN A 56 0.63 -7.46 -39.75
CA ASN A 56 0.92 -6.32 -38.88
C ASN A 56 1.15 -6.70 -37.41
N TRP A 57 0.98 -7.98 -37.05
CA TRP A 57 1.16 -8.45 -35.70
C TRP A 57 2.65 -8.49 -35.36
N THR A 58 3.11 -7.49 -34.62
CA THR A 58 4.36 -7.58 -33.90
C THR A 58 4.09 -8.31 -32.59
N SER A 59 4.76 -9.44 -32.37
CA SER A 59 4.73 -10.12 -31.06
C SER A 59 4.92 -9.06 -29.98
N PRO A 60 3.97 -8.86 -29.05
CA PRO A 60 4.27 -8.04 -27.90
C PRO A 60 5.51 -8.68 -27.29
N HIS A 61 6.63 -7.96 -27.26
CA HIS A 61 7.79 -8.44 -26.54
C HIS A 61 7.25 -8.78 -25.16
N PRO A 62 7.26 -10.06 -24.73
CA PRO A 62 6.86 -10.35 -23.38
C PRO A 62 7.80 -9.50 -22.54
N GLN A 63 7.26 -8.47 -21.91
CA GLN A 63 7.89 -7.94 -20.72
C GLN A 63 7.73 -9.07 -19.71
N VAL A 64 8.58 -10.09 -19.84
CA VAL A 64 9.01 -10.88 -18.71
C VAL A 64 9.67 -9.85 -17.83
N GLN A 65 8.86 -9.16 -17.02
CA GLN A 65 9.36 -8.58 -15.80
C GLN A 65 9.97 -9.78 -15.12
N LEU A 66 11.31 -9.83 -15.15
CA LEU A 66 12.08 -10.71 -14.28
C LEU A 66 11.54 -10.40 -12.89
N ILE A 67 10.61 -11.23 -12.42
CA ILE A 67 10.17 -11.22 -11.03
C ILE A 67 11.41 -11.69 -10.31
N THR A 68 12.26 -10.74 -9.93
CA THR A 68 13.47 -11.04 -9.20
C THR A 68 13.04 -11.82 -7.96
N GLY A 69 13.78 -12.85 -7.56
CA GLY A 69 13.44 -13.65 -6.37
C GLY A 69 13.25 -12.83 -5.08
N ARG A 70 13.56 -11.53 -5.10
CA ARG A 70 13.30 -10.54 -4.06
C ARG A 70 11.80 -10.23 -3.88
N GLN A 71 11.06 -10.05 -4.97
CA GLN A 71 9.64 -9.67 -4.91
C GLN A 71 8.77 -10.83 -4.42
N ILE A 72 9.11 -12.05 -4.84
CA ILE A 72 8.46 -13.30 -4.40
C ILE A 72 8.56 -13.47 -2.88
N ARG A 73 9.70 -13.16 -2.26
CA ARG A 73 9.90 -13.37 -0.81
C ARG A 73 9.05 -12.45 0.06
N ARG A 74 8.77 -11.22 -0.38
CA ARG A 74 7.92 -10.29 0.38
C ARG A 74 6.45 -10.58 0.17
N ASP A 75 6.05 -10.95 -1.05
CA ASP A 75 4.68 -11.38 -1.34
C ASP A 75 4.29 -12.59 -0.45
N LEU A 76 5.20 -13.56 -0.26
CA LEU A 76 4.99 -14.70 0.64
C LEU A 76 4.82 -14.30 2.12
N LEU A 77 5.55 -13.28 2.59
CA LEU A 77 5.34 -12.75 3.95
C LEU A 77 4.02 -11.98 4.06
N GLY A 78 3.59 -11.34 2.97
CA GLY A 78 2.30 -10.69 2.92
C GLY A 78 1.14 -11.67 3.04
N ASP A 79 1.20 -12.78 2.30
CA ASP A 79 0.22 -13.85 2.40
C ASP A 79 0.18 -14.45 3.81
N TYR A 80 1.32 -14.52 4.48
CA TYR A 80 1.42 -14.98 5.87
C TYR A 80 0.68 -14.07 6.86
N VAL A 81 0.78 -12.75 6.71
CA VAL A 81 0.08 -11.77 7.58
C VAL A 81 -1.44 -11.80 7.40
N SER A 82 -1.91 -12.33 6.27
CA SER A 82 -3.33 -12.52 5.96
C SER A 82 -3.91 -13.83 6.52
N GLN A 83 -3.07 -14.69 7.12
CA GLN A 83 -3.49 -15.90 7.83
C GLN A 83 -4.00 -15.56 9.24
N PRO A 84 -4.74 -16.47 9.90
CA PRO A 84 -5.17 -16.28 11.29
C PRO A 84 -3.99 -16.39 12.27
N LEU A 85 -3.13 -15.37 12.27
CA LEU A 85 -2.02 -15.24 13.20
C LEU A 85 -2.51 -14.73 14.56
N THR A 86 -1.78 -15.08 15.60
CA THR A 86 -1.73 -14.40 16.90
C THR A 86 -0.80 -13.19 16.84
N LEU A 87 -0.85 -12.30 17.84
CA LEU A 87 0.08 -11.18 17.94
C LEU A 87 1.56 -11.60 18.01
N GLU A 88 1.88 -12.73 18.65
CA GLU A 88 3.25 -13.25 18.68
C GLU A 88 3.69 -13.73 17.29
N GLU A 89 2.82 -14.41 16.55
CA GLU A 89 3.12 -14.80 15.17
C GLU A 89 3.26 -13.58 14.24
N TYR A 90 2.47 -12.53 14.46
CA TYR A 90 2.64 -11.24 13.77
C TYR A 90 4.02 -10.62 14.07
N ARG A 91 4.47 -10.66 15.32
CA ARG A 91 5.84 -10.25 15.69
C ARG A 91 6.89 -11.10 14.97
N GLN A 92 6.74 -12.42 14.92
CA GLN A 92 7.67 -13.29 14.19
C GLN A 92 7.70 -12.96 12.69
N ALA A 93 6.56 -12.65 12.08
CA ALA A 93 6.49 -12.17 10.70
C ALA A 93 7.28 -10.86 10.50
N LEU A 94 7.18 -9.91 11.43
CA LEU A 94 7.96 -8.67 11.40
C LEU A 94 9.47 -8.93 11.55
N ILE A 95 9.87 -9.84 12.43
CA ILE A 95 11.29 -10.26 12.57
C ILE A 95 11.78 -10.87 11.26
N ARG A 96 10.98 -11.74 10.64
CA ARG A 96 11.32 -12.36 9.35
C ARG A 96 11.42 -11.34 8.23
N CYS A 97 10.56 -10.33 8.22
CA CYS A 97 10.65 -9.20 7.30
C CYS A 97 11.96 -8.42 7.50
N GLU A 98 12.38 -8.18 8.75
CA GLU A 98 13.66 -7.53 9.05
C GLU A 98 14.86 -8.35 8.55
N GLU A 99 14.81 -9.68 8.71
CA GLU A 99 15.84 -10.57 8.16
C GLU A 99 15.94 -10.47 6.64
N LEU A 100 14.80 -10.49 5.93
CA LEU A 100 14.80 -10.32 4.48
C LEU A 100 15.34 -8.95 4.05
N LEU A 101 14.96 -7.88 4.74
CA LEU A 101 15.50 -6.55 4.50
C LEU A 101 17.02 -6.54 4.67
N ARG A 102 17.52 -7.21 5.70
CA ARG A 102 18.97 -7.34 5.97
C ARG A 102 19.69 -8.11 4.86
N ASP A 103 19.12 -9.20 4.38
CA ASP A 103 19.64 -9.99 3.27
C ASP A 103 19.69 -9.18 1.96
N GLU A 104 18.78 -8.22 1.78
CA GLU A 104 18.81 -7.24 0.69
C GLU A 104 19.86 -6.12 0.90
N GLY A 105 20.66 -6.19 1.96
CA GLY A 105 21.67 -5.18 2.31
C GLY A 105 21.09 -3.94 3.00
N ARG A 106 19.83 -3.97 3.44
CA ARG A 106 19.23 -2.88 4.20
C ARG A 106 19.73 -2.93 5.64
N LYS A 107 20.20 -1.79 6.16
CA LYS A 107 20.70 -1.66 7.54
C LYS A 107 19.61 -1.27 8.55
N TRP A 108 18.36 -1.14 8.10
CA TRP A 108 17.26 -0.62 8.90
C TRP A 108 16.53 -1.75 9.64
N LYS A 109 16.21 -1.53 10.91
CA LYS A 109 15.44 -2.48 11.71
C LYS A 109 13.95 -2.12 11.72
N ILE A 110 13.08 -3.08 11.99
CA ILE A 110 11.65 -2.81 12.13
C ILE A 110 11.33 -2.50 13.60
N LEU A 111 11.73 -3.39 14.51
CA LEU A 111 11.21 -3.44 15.88
C LEU A 111 12.10 -2.78 16.95
N ASP A 112 13.39 -2.61 16.70
CA ASP A 112 14.36 -2.23 17.74
C ASP A 112 14.27 -0.73 18.11
N PRO A 113 13.79 -0.35 19.31
CA PRO A 113 13.62 1.05 19.68
C PRO A 113 14.93 1.79 19.98
N GLN A 114 16.04 1.06 20.19
CA GLN A 114 17.33 1.65 20.56
C GLN A 114 18.10 2.14 19.33
N CYS A 115 17.94 1.46 18.20
CA CYS A 115 18.64 1.79 16.96
C CYS A 115 17.77 2.59 15.97
N LYS A 116 18.27 2.79 14.74
CA LYS A 116 17.48 3.32 13.62
C LYS A 116 16.46 2.26 13.19
N SER A 117 15.22 2.40 13.65
CA SER A 117 14.14 1.46 13.35
C SER A 117 12.84 2.13 12.92
N TYR A 118 11.95 1.32 12.35
CA TYR A 118 10.66 1.79 11.89
C TYR A 118 9.76 2.24 13.03
N MET A 119 9.66 1.45 14.10
CA MET A 119 8.92 1.84 15.31
C MET A 119 9.43 3.15 15.90
N LYS A 120 10.75 3.34 15.96
CA LYS A 120 11.35 4.59 16.45
C LYS A 120 10.98 5.77 15.56
N ALA A 121 11.03 5.60 14.23
CA ALA A 121 10.66 6.64 13.29
C ALA A 121 9.18 7.06 13.45
N ILE A 122 8.25 6.09 13.54
CA ILE A 122 6.83 6.39 13.77
C ILE A 122 6.65 7.12 15.11
N ALA A 123 7.29 6.64 16.18
CA ALA A 123 7.19 7.24 17.51
C ALA A 123 7.73 8.68 17.56
N GLU A 124 8.91 8.94 16.99
CA GLU A 124 9.52 10.27 16.95
C GLU A 124 8.69 11.25 16.09
N ARG A 125 8.23 10.80 14.92
CA ARG A 125 7.38 11.62 14.04
C ARG A 125 6.03 11.91 14.66
N GLY A 126 5.42 10.92 15.31
CA GLY A 126 4.17 11.09 16.06
C GLY A 126 4.31 12.12 17.18
N LYS A 127 5.43 12.10 17.93
CA LYS A 127 5.72 13.12 18.96
C LYS A 127 5.85 14.52 18.39
N LEU A 128 6.52 14.68 17.24
CA LEU A 128 6.64 15.97 16.56
C LEU A 128 5.30 16.47 16.03
N LEU A 129 4.50 15.56 15.46
CA LEU A 129 3.18 15.87 14.92
C LEU A 129 2.21 16.33 16.01
N GLN A 130 2.20 15.64 17.15
CA GLN A 130 1.24 15.82 18.24
C GLN A 130 1.74 16.76 19.36
N GLY A 131 2.99 17.24 19.26
CA GLY A 131 3.55 18.15 20.24
C GLY A 131 2.86 19.51 20.26
N ASN A 132 2.98 20.22 21.39
CA ASN A 132 2.40 21.55 21.57
C ASN A 132 3.11 22.63 20.74
N ALA A 133 4.35 22.39 20.30
CA ALA A 133 5.08 23.32 19.46
C ALA A 133 4.40 23.48 18.09
N ARG A 134 4.42 24.70 17.55
CA ARG A 134 3.98 24.91 16.17
C ARG A 134 4.99 24.29 15.21
N TRP A 135 4.53 23.76 14.09
CA TRP A 135 5.39 23.18 13.06
C TRP A 135 6.29 24.23 12.41
N SER A 136 5.85 25.50 12.39
CA SER A 136 6.66 26.65 11.99
C SER A 136 7.78 26.99 12.98
N GLU A 137 7.67 26.56 14.24
CA GLU A 137 8.66 26.76 15.30
C GLU A 137 9.64 25.59 15.41
N LEU A 138 9.38 24.48 14.73
CA LEU A 138 10.29 23.35 14.68
C LEU A 138 11.59 23.76 14.00
N ASN A 139 12.72 23.40 14.62
CA ASN A 139 14.01 23.55 13.97
C ASN A 139 14.10 22.71 12.68
N SER A 140 15.08 23.03 11.83
CA SER A 140 15.25 22.38 10.52
C SER A 140 15.43 20.86 10.59
N ASP A 141 15.94 20.30 11.69
CA ASP A 141 16.08 18.85 11.88
C ASP A 141 14.74 18.19 12.22
N SER A 142 14.04 18.70 13.23
CA SER A 142 12.69 18.24 13.61
C SER A 142 11.73 18.34 12.44
N LEU A 143 11.76 19.46 11.71
CA LEU A 143 10.94 19.63 10.52
C LEU A 143 11.31 18.57 9.48
N ARG A 144 12.60 18.34 9.15
CA ARG A 144 13.02 17.27 8.23
C ARG A 144 12.53 15.89 8.66
N ARG A 145 12.64 15.54 9.95
CA ARG A 145 12.14 14.27 10.51
C ARG A 145 10.63 14.13 10.32
N LEU A 146 9.85 15.17 10.60
CA LEU A 146 8.40 15.18 10.39
C LEU A 146 8.06 14.86 8.91
N LYS A 147 8.79 15.46 7.96
CA LYS A 147 8.64 15.20 6.52
C LYS A 147 9.09 13.80 6.07
N GLY A 148 9.77 13.05 6.94
CA GLY A 148 10.43 11.79 6.58
C GLY A 148 11.69 11.97 5.74
N SER A 149 12.45 13.07 5.94
CA SER A 149 13.72 13.36 5.23
C SER A 149 14.91 13.32 6.21
N ASN A 150 16.05 12.70 5.85
CA ASN A 150 17.23 12.60 6.73
C ASN A 150 18.48 13.34 6.22
N GLY A 151 18.38 14.65 5.94
CA GLY A 151 19.56 15.44 5.59
C GLY A 151 20.35 14.94 4.36
N SER A 152 21.67 15.19 4.36
CA SER A 152 22.59 14.99 3.24
C SER A 152 23.05 13.55 3.02
N GLU A 153 22.68 12.61 3.90
CA GLU A 153 22.89 11.20 3.60
C GLU A 153 21.87 10.80 2.54
N ASN A 154 22.34 10.36 1.37
CA ASN A 154 21.57 9.75 0.28
C ASN A 154 20.73 8.52 0.70
N GLN A 155 20.60 8.26 1.99
CA GLN A 155 19.77 7.25 2.60
C GLN A 155 18.45 7.90 3.05
N ALA A 156 17.55 8.09 2.08
CA ALA A 156 16.18 8.62 2.22
C ALA A 156 15.21 7.76 3.07
N TRP A 157 15.67 7.06 4.10
CA TRP A 157 14.97 5.91 4.68
C TRP A 157 14.51 6.13 6.11
N TRP A 158 13.70 7.17 6.38
CA TRP A 158 12.94 7.23 7.65
C TRP A 158 11.75 6.24 7.66
N GLY A 159 12.01 4.99 7.29
CA GLY A 159 11.06 3.89 7.41
C GLY A 159 10.00 3.82 6.31
N LEU A 160 9.24 2.75 6.40
CA LEU A 160 8.31 2.27 5.38
C LEU A 160 7.18 3.29 5.13
N THR A 161 6.84 4.14 6.11
CA THR A 161 5.84 5.22 5.94
C THR A 161 6.11 6.24 4.80
N GLY A 162 7.30 6.25 4.21
CA GLY A 162 7.64 7.11 3.07
C GLY A 162 7.89 8.58 3.42
N ARG A 163 8.18 9.37 2.37
CA ARG A 163 8.47 10.82 2.43
C ARG A 163 7.26 11.62 1.95
N MET A 164 6.99 12.75 2.61
CA MET A 164 6.05 13.78 2.11
C MET A 164 6.69 14.59 0.97
N GLY A 165 7.04 13.92 -0.13
CA GLY A 165 8.03 14.39 -1.10
C GLY A 165 7.60 15.62 -1.90
N ARG A 166 6.41 15.59 -2.52
CA ARG A 166 5.90 16.65 -3.40
C ARG A 166 5.00 17.68 -2.69
N THR A 167 4.83 17.53 -1.38
CA THR A 167 3.97 18.38 -0.57
C THR A 167 4.59 19.77 -0.45
N ASN A 168 3.83 20.81 -0.80
CA ASN A 168 4.22 22.19 -0.56
C ASN A 168 4.10 22.50 0.93
N TRP A 169 5.17 22.21 1.68
CA TRP A 169 5.16 22.36 3.12
C TRP A 169 4.86 23.77 3.62
N PRO A 170 5.38 24.85 3.01
CA PRO A 170 4.94 26.20 3.35
C PRO A 170 3.40 26.39 3.32
N ALA A 171 2.70 25.75 2.38
CA ALA A 171 1.23 25.77 2.36
C ALA A 171 0.63 24.92 3.50
N VAL A 172 1.14 23.70 3.71
CA VAL A 172 0.69 22.82 4.81
C VAL A 172 0.90 23.44 6.20
N LEU A 173 1.99 24.19 6.40
CA LEU A 173 2.25 24.92 7.64
C LEU A 173 1.21 26.02 7.92
N LYS A 174 0.58 26.59 6.88
CA LYS A 174 -0.49 27.59 7.07
C LYS A 174 -1.78 26.95 7.60
N SER A 175 -2.02 25.68 7.25
CA SER A 175 -3.18 24.90 7.70
C SER A 175 -2.87 24.02 8.91
N GLU A 176 -1.79 24.28 9.66
CA GLU A 176 -1.37 23.44 10.78
C GLU A 176 -2.48 23.22 11.82
N GLU A 177 -3.17 24.28 12.24
CA GLU A 177 -4.22 24.20 13.26
C GLU A 177 -5.41 23.37 12.80
N GLU A 178 -5.80 23.53 11.53
CA GLU A 178 -6.86 22.75 10.88
C GLU A 178 -6.47 21.26 10.83
N ILE A 179 -5.24 20.96 10.38
CA ILE A 179 -4.71 19.59 10.34
C ILE A 179 -4.70 19.00 11.75
N LYS A 180 -4.13 19.69 12.74
CA LYS A 180 -4.08 19.23 14.14
C LYS A 180 -5.48 19.00 14.71
N GLY A 181 -6.46 19.84 14.33
CA GLY A 181 -7.87 19.66 14.65
C GLY A 181 -8.41 18.31 14.17
N HIS A 182 -8.26 18.00 12.88
CA HIS A 182 -8.70 16.71 12.32
C HIS A 182 -7.97 15.51 12.94
N LEU A 183 -6.65 15.64 13.17
CA LEU A 183 -5.88 14.58 13.83
C LEU A 183 -6.33 14.35 15.28
N ASN A 184 -6.71 15.41 16.00
CA ASN A 184 -7.23 15.28 17.35
C ASN A 184 -8.60 14.58 17.37
N THR A 185 -9.49 14.89 16.41
CA THR A 185 -10.77 14.17 16.25
C THR A 185 -10.55 12.66 16.10
N VAL A 186 -9.63 12.26 15.21
CA VAL A 186 -9.28 10.84 15.00
C VAL A 186 -8.67 10.20 16.24
N ARG A 187 -7.89 10.95 17.04
CA ARG A 187 -7.31 10.42 18.29
C ARG A 187 -8.38 10.12 19.33
N GLN A 188 -9.43 10.93 19.38
CA GLN A 188 -10.51 10.82 20.37
C GLN A 188 -11.63 9.86 19.93
N ALA A 189 -11.66 9.46 18.66
CA ALA A 189 -12.67 8.58 18.11
C ALA A 189 -12.74 7.22 18.83
N LYS A 190 -13.97 6.78 19.14
CA LYS A 190 -14.24 5.48 19.76
C LYS A 190 -14.13 4.37 18.73
N GLU A 191 -13.95 3.14 19.21
CA GLU A 191 -13.70 1.98 18.35
C GLU A 191 -14.79 1.72 17.30
N HIS A 192 -16.07 1.82 17.68
CA HIS A 192 -17.19 1.49 16.78
C HIS A 192 -17.42 2.51 15.66
N GLU A 193 -16.97 3.75 15.82
CA GLU A 193 -17.09 4.85 14.84
C GLU A 193 -15.77 5.16 14.13
N PHE A 194 -14.68 4.48 14.54
CA PHE A 194 -13.33 4.86 14.14
C PHE A 194 -13.10 4.86 12.61
N PRO A 195 -13.52 3.84 11.84
CA PRO A 195 -13.37 3.85 10.38
C PRO A 195 -14.02 5.08 9.72
N ASP A 196 -15.21 5.46 10.15
CA ASP A 196 -15.96 6.60 9.59
C ASP A 196 -15.23 7.91 9.89
N VAL A 197 -14.86 8.13 11.17
CA VAL A 197 -14.12 9.32 11.58
C VAL A 197 -12.77 9.44 10.87
N ALA A 198 -12.06 8.32 10.67
CA ALA A 198 -10.79 8.31 9.96
C ALA A 198 -10.93 8.71 8.49
N VAL A 199 -12.01 8.26 7.84
CA VAL A 199 -12.29 8.53 6.42
C VAL A 199 -12.77 9.96 6.21
N ASP A 200 -13.58 10.49 7.13
CA ASP A 200 -13.98 11.89 7.10
C ASP A 200 -12.80 12.82 7.36
N ALA A 201 -11.92 12.48 8.29
CA ALA A 201 -10.67 13.20 8.49
C ALA A 201 -9.74 13.09 7.27
N MET A 202 -9.68 11.94 6.60
CA MET A 202 -8.93 11.80 5.34
C MET A 202 -9.47 12.73 4.25
N ARG A 203 -10.79 12.82 4.08
CA ARG A 203 -11.43 13.75 3.13
C ARG A 203 -11.08 15.19 3.46
N ALA A 204 -11.30 15.62 4.70
CA ALA A 204 -11.01 16.98 5.13
C ALA A 204 -9.53 17.35 4.96
N LEU A 205 -8.61 16.42 5.29
CA LEU A 205 -7.19 16.63 5.03
C LEU A 205 -6.87 16.74 3.54
N MET A 206 -7.54 15.99 2.67
CA MET A 206 -7.34 16.05 1.23
C MET A 206 -7.89 17.32 0.57
N ASP A 207 -8.81 18.02 1.24
CA ASP A 207 -9.33 19.32 0.81
C ASP A 207 -8.33 20.46 1.11
N ILE A 208 -7.30 20.20 1.93
CA ILE A 208 -6.24 21.16 2.21
C ILE A 208 -5.24 21.19 1.05
N ASP A 209 -4.90 22.41 0.60
CA ASP A 209 -3.95 22.65 -0.48
C ASP A 209 -2.65 21.84 -0.31
N TYR A 210 -2.30 21.11 -1.38
CA TYR A 210 -1.10 20.25 -1.49
C TYR A 210 -1.06 19.02 -0.57
N VAL A 211 -2.17 18.67 0.10
CA VAL A 211 -2.28 17.44 0.88
C VAL A 211 -2.97 16.37 0.03
N GLY A 212 -2.17 15.57 -0.69
CA GLY A 212 -2.70 14.38 -1.38
C GLY A 212 -3.00 13.23 -0.41
N TYR A 213 -3.72 12.19 -0.89
CA TYR A 213 -4.10 11.02 -0.08
C TYR A 213 -2.93 10.43 0.71
N GLY A 214 -1.75 10.31 0.10
CA GLY A 214 -0.60 9.71 0.79
C GLY A 214 0.00 10.58 1.89
N THR A 215 -0.18 11.91 1.84
CA THR A 215 0.16 12.79 2.96
C THR A 215 -0.92 12.70 4.04
N ALA A 216 -2.20 12.71 3.65
CA ALA A 216 -3.32 12.58 4.58
C ALA A 216 -3.24 11.28 5.39
N THR A 217 -3.12 10.12 4.74
CA THR A 217 -3.04 8.82 5.43
C THR A 217 -1.79 8.71 6.29
N LEU A 218 -0.66 9.30 5.88
CA LEU A 218 0.55 9.33 6.68
C LEU A 218 0.36 10.15 7.98
N LEU A 219 -0.20 11.35 7.89
CA LEU A 219 -0.50 12.19 9.06
C LEU A 219 -1.44 11.46 10.02
N LEU A 220 -2.48 10.81 9.47
CA LEU A 220 -3.42 9.98 10.20
C LEU A 220 -2.74 8.79 10.89
N THR A 221 -1.91 8.03 10.18
CA THR A 221 -1.11 6.92 10.75
C THR A 221 -0.20 7.38 11.87
N LEU A 222 0.45 8.53 11.73
CA LEU A 222 1.27 9.08 12.81
C LEU A 222 0.45 9.54 14.03
N ALA A 223 -0.83 9.87 13.85
CA ALA A 223 -1.74 10.21 14.93
C ALA A 223 -2.27 8.96 15.67
N ARG A 224 -2.58 7.88 14.94
CA ARG A 224 -3.09 6.61 15.48
C ARG A 224 -2.42 5.40 14.81
N PRO A 225 -1.15 5.12 15.12
CA PRO A 225 -0.39 4.05 14.46
C PRO A 225 -0.87 2.64 14.85
N ASP A 226 -1.68 2.54 15.90
CA ASP A 226 -2.38 1.31 16.27
C ASP A 226 -3.52 0.95 15.31
N ARG A 227 -4.03 1.91 14.52
CA ARG A 227 -5.26 1.75 13.75
C ARG A 227 -5.17 2.12 12.27
N LEU A 228 -4.29 3.03 11.88
CA LEU A 228 -4.29 3.60 10.53
C LEU A 228 -3.07 3.17 9.70
N LEU A 229 -3.31 2.96 8.40
CA LEU A 229 -2.31 2.53 7.42
C LEU A 229 -1.82 3.70 6.58
N SER A 230 -0.50 3.77 6.36
CA SER A 230 0.09 4.83 5.54
C SER A 230 0.08 4.40 4.06
N LEU A 231 -0.92 4.85 3.31
CA LEU A 231 -0.96 4.61 1.86
C LEU A 231 -0.04 5.57 1.11
N ASN A 232 0.79 5.05 0.21
CA ASN A 232 1.54 5.86 -0.75
C ASN A 232 1.85 5.04 -2.01
N THR A 233 2.42 5.66 -3.04
CA THR A 233 2.71 4.97 -4.31
C THR A 233 3.73 3.83 -4.24
N ALA A 234 4.42 3.69 -3.10
CA ALA A 234 5.37 2.62 -2.82
C ALA A 234 4.73 1.48 -1.99
N SER A 235 3.64 1.72 -1.27
CA SER A 235 2.92 0.69 -0.49
C SER A 235 1.60 0.23 -1.11
N GLU A 236 0.96 1.03 -1.98
CA GLU A 236 -0.38 0.77 -2.51
C GLU A 236 -0.50 -0.58 -3.25
N LYS A 237 0.52 -0.97 -4.02
CA LYS A 237 0.54 -2.26 -4.73
C LYS A 237 0.54 -3.43 -3.75
N GLY A 238 1.39 -3.36 -2.72
CA GLY A 238 1.46 -4.42 -1.71
C GLY A 238 0.17 -4.49 -0.89
N TYR A 239 -0.42 -3.35 -0.49
CA TYR A 239 -1.73 -3.34 0.16
C TYR A 239 -2.82 -3.94 -0.73
N GLY A 240 -2.84 -3.61 -2.03
CA GLY A 240 -3.82 -4.18 -2.96
C GLY A 240 -3.70 -5.69 -3.08
N LYS A 241 -2.48 -6.24 -3.07
CA LYS A 241 -2.24 -7.70 -3.01
C LYS A 241 -2.76 -8.29 -1.69
N LEU A 242 -2.33 -7.73 -0.55
CA LEU A 242 -2.70 -8.20 0.79
C LEU A 242 -4.22 -8.24 1.01
N SER A 243 -4.91 -7.16 0.67
CA SER A 243 -6.35 -7.03 0.90
C SER A 243 -7.19 -7.54 -0.27
N ARG A 244 -6.55 -8.00 -1.36
CA ARG A 244 -7.21 -8.39 -2.63
C ARG A 244 -8.09 -7.27 -3.20
N MET A 245 -7.66 -6.02 -3.00
CA MET A 245 -8.33 -4.82 -3.49
C MET A 245 -7.56 -4.20 -4.66
N SER A 246 -8.25 -3.44 -5.51
CA SER A 246 -7.59 -2.72 -6.61
C SER A 246 -6.70 -1.60 -6.07
N TYR A 247 -5.38 -1.77 -6.18
CA TYR A 247 -4.38 -0.83 -5.66
C TYR A 247 -4.54 0.60 -6.19
N SER A 248 -4.94 0.75 -7.46
CA SER A 248 -5.11 2.05 -8.12
C SER A 248 -6.25 2.88 -7.55
N THR A 249 -7.08 2.28 -6.70
CA THR A 249 -8.26 2.92 -6.11
C THR A 249 -8.20 3.04 -4.59
N LEU A 250 -7.16 2.51 -3.94
CA LEU A 250 -7.03 2.51 -2.48
C LEU A 250 -6.92 3.91 -1.88
N GLY A 251 -6.40 4.88 -2.64
CA GLY A 251 -6.36 6.28 -2.22
C GLY A 251 -7.72 6.98 -2.16
N LYS A 252 -8.81 6.34 -2.60
CA LYS A 252 -10.17 6.88 -2.48
C LYS A 252 -10.73 6.64 -1.08
N PRO A 253 -11.42 7.61 -0.46
CA PRO A 253 -11.95 7.49 0.90
C PRO A 253 -12.77 6.20 1.14
N GLU A 254 -13.62 5.80 0.20
CA GLU A 254 -14.51 4.64 0.31
C GLU A 254 -13.74 3.31 0.25
N ASN A 255 -12.61 3.28 -0.46
CA ASN A 255 -11.75 2.10 -0.50
C ASN A 255 -10.76 2.08 0.65
N TYR A 256 -10.35 3.25 1.15
CA TYR A 256 -9.58 3.32 2.38
C TYR A 256 -10.41 2.81 3.57
N TYR A 257 -11.70 3.15 3.64
CA TYR A 257 -12.64 2.58 4.61
C TYR A 257 -12.60 1.04 4.60
N LYS A 258 -12.78 0.43 3.43
CA LYS A 258 -12.75 -1.02 3.25
C LYS A 258 -11.39 -1.63 3.61
N LEU A 259 -10.30 -0.93 3.32
CA LEU A 259 -8.96 -1.36 3.70
C LEU A 259 -8.80 -1.38 5.23
N LEU A 260 -9.34 -0.39 5.95
CA LEU A 260 -9.35 -0.40 7.41
C LEU A 260 -10.22 -1.52 7.97
N GLN A 261 -11.38 -1.79 7.37
CA GLN A 261 -12.22 -2.93 7.76
C GLN A 261 -11.48 -4.25 7.60
N TRP A 262 -10.83 -4.45 6.43
CA TRP A 262 -9.98 -5.62 6.20
C TRP A 262 -8.92 -5.79 7.29
N LEU A 263 -8.20 -4.72 7.63
CA LEU A 263 -7.19 -4.75 8.70
C LEU A 263 -7.82 -5.14 10.04
N TYR A 264 -8.97 -4.55 10.37
CA TYR A 264 -9.64 -4.77 11.66
C TYR A 264 -10.23 -6.16 11.77
N ASP A 265 -10.44 -6.84 10.64
CA ASP A 265 -10.92 -8.21 10.60
C ASP A 265 -9.84 -9.28 10.79
N LEU A 266 -8.56 -8.91 10.70
CA LEU A 266 -7.45 -9.83 10.92
C LEU A 266 -7.45 -10.33 12.38
N PRO A 267 -7.29 -11.65 12.63
CA PRO A 267 -7.35 -12.22 13.98
C PRO A 267 -6.37 -11.57 14.96
N TRP A 268 -5.09 -11.44 14.59
CA TRP A 268 -4.07 -10.78 15.42
C TRP A 268 -4.39 -9.31 15.74
N TYR A 269 -5.20 -8.63 14.92
CA TYR A 269 -5.55 -7.23 15.17
C TYR A 269 -6.55 -7.10 16.34
N LYS A 270 -7.42 -8.10 16.48
CA LYS A 270 -8.46 -8.19 17.51
C LYS A 270 -7.92 -8.63 18.87
N ASP A 271 -6.64 -9.03 18.94
CA ASP A 271 -5.99 -9.39 20.21
C ASP A 271 -5.99 -8.23 21.22
N ALA A 272 -6.27 -8.57 22.47
CA ALA A 272 -6.20 -7.63 23.58
C ALA A 272 -4.77 -7.10 23.79
N PRO A 273 -4.61 -5.92 24.41
CA PRO A 273 -3.28 -5.40 24.74
C PRO A 273 -2.49 -6.42 25.58
N PRO A 274 -1.29 -6.84 25.14
CA PRO A 274 -0.48 -7.79 25.87
C PRO A 274 0.14 -7.13 27.12
N ARG A 275 0.50 -7.96 28.11
CA ARG A 275 1.20 -7.50 29.33
C ARG A 275 2.71 -7.34 29.13
N ASP A 276 3.29 -8.13 28.23
CA ASP A 276 4.70 -8.03 27.88
C ASP A 276 5.01 -6.67 27.23
N GLU A 277 6.03 -5.97 27.72
CA GLU A 277 6.34 -4.60 27.26
C GLU A 277 6.75 -4.55 25.78
N GLY A 278 7.46 -5.58 25.30
CA GLY A 278 7.90 -5.67 23.91
C GLY A 278 6.71 -5.85 22.96
N LEU A 279 5.84 -6.79 23.27
CA LEU A 279 4.59 -7.00 22.51
C LEU A 279 3.64 -5.82 22.63
N LEU A 280 3.58 -5.15 23.78
CA LEU A 280 2.74 -3.96 23.97
C LEU A 280 3.22 -2.81 23.09
N ALA A 281 4.53 -2.67 22.90
CA ALA A 281 5.07 -1.71 21.95
C ALA A 281 4.59 -2.03 20.53
N ILE A 282 4.70 -3.29 20.08
CA ILE A 282 4.20 -3.72 18.75
C ILE A 282 2.70 -3.45 18.63
N TRP A 283 1.90 -3.82 19.64
CA TRP A 283 0.46 -3.62 19.66
C TRP A 283 0.07 -2.14 19.45
N LYS A 284 0.83 -1.19 20.03
CA LYS A 284 0.62 0.26 19.87
C LYS A 284 0.93 0.81 18.48
N PHE A 285 1.70 0.09 17.67
CA PHE A 285 2.05 0.47 16.29
C PHE A 285 1.52 -0.54 15.25
N ARG A 286 0.65 -1.47 15.67
CA ARG A 286 0.37 -2.70 14.92
C ARG A 286 -0.14 -2.45 13.50
N ALA A 287 -0.99 -1.45 13.29
CA ALA A 287 -1.48 -1.08 11.96
C ALA A 287 -0.34 -0.48 11.12
N ALA A 288 0.34 0.54 11.63
CA ALA A 288 1.43 1.21 10.93
C ALA A 288 2.57 0.25 10.52
N LEU A 289 2.78 -0.80 11.32
CA LEU A 289 3.80 -1.82 11.07
C LEU A 289 3.48 -2.76 9.90
N VAL A 290 2.21 -2.85 9.46
CA VAL A 290 1.84 -3.62 8.25
C VAL A 290 2.57 -3.11 7.02
N ASP A 291 2.91 -1.82 7.01
CA ASP A 291 3.68 -1.19 5.95
C ASP A 291 5.05 -1.85 5.71
N SER A 292 5.59 -2.55 6.73
CA SER A 292 6.83 -3.33 6.63
C SER A 292 6.76 -4.43 5.58
N PHE A 293 5.58 -5.01 5.36
CA PHE A 293 5.39 -6.10 4.42
C PHE A 293 5.20 -5.61 2.99
N VAL A 294 4.73 -4.39 2.80
CA VAL A 294 4.23 -3.90 1.51
C VAL A 294 5.04 -2.78 0.89
N TYR A 295 5.83 -2.04 1.68
CA TYR A 295 6.50 -0.86 1.17
C TYR A 295 7.70 -1.23 0.29
N GLU A 296 7.56 -0.89 -0.99
CA GLU A 296 8.57 -1.01 -2.02
C GLU A 296 9.08 0.38 -2.42
N PRO A 297 10.17 0.85 -1.78
CA PRO A 297 10.79 2.11 -2.15
C PRO A 297 11.17 2.17 -3.64
N LYS A 298 10.85 3.29 -4.29
CA LYS A 298 11.25 3.58 -5.67
C LYS A 298 12.61 4.25 -5.73
#